data_AF-A0A3M1QZ91-F1
#
_entry.id   AF-A0A3M1QZ91-F1
#
_cell.length_a   1.000
_cell.length_b   1.000
_cell.length_c   1.000
_cell.angle_alpha   90.00
_cell.angle_beta   90.00
_cell.angle_gamma   90.00
#
_symmetry.space_group_name_H-M   'P 1'
#
loop_
_entity.id
_entity.type
_entity.pdbx_description
1 polymer ?
#
loop_
_entity_poly.entity_id
_entity_poly.type
_entity_poly.pdbx_seq_one_letter_code
_entity_poly.pdbx_strand_id
1 'polypeptide(L)'
;RDYLARLRAEARRGGAGPCDRSLHLLCHSMGNYVLQHALARLAEFAPGRTLPRLFDQVFLCAPDVDDDCLEPGRPMGRLPEIARGVSVYYNRGDQALTISDVTKGNPDRLGHNGAARPSLLHAKIQQVDCTPVVHGLVEHSYYLSGLVNEDLRMSLAALEADDPHRRRRRGSLPHTWTLE
;
A
#
# COMPACT_ATOMS: atom_id res chain seq x y z
N ARG A 1 0.64 21.35 15.73
CA ARG A 1 0.05 20.99 14.42
C ARG A 1 1.09 20.49 13.41
N ASP A 2 2.40 20.57 13.69
CA ASP A 2 3.42 20.12 12.73
C ASP A 2 4.66 19.55 13.43
N TYR A 3 4.45 18.71 14.45
CA TYR A 3 5.53 18.26 15.34
C TYR A 3 6.65 17.56 14.59
N LEU A 4 6.33 16.73 13.59
CA LEU A 4 7.33 16.04 12.76
C LEU A 4 8.08 16.99 11.82
N ALA A 5 7.40 17.97 11.21
CA ALA A 5 8.08 18.99 10.41
C ALA A 5 8.95 19.89 11.28
N ARG A 6 8.48 20.24 12.48
CA ARG A 6 9.21 21.00 13.47
C ARG A 6 10.46 20.23 13.94
N LEU A 7 10.32 18.95 14.29
CA LEU A 7 11.45 18.08 14.62
C LEU A 7 12.46 17.99 13.47
N ARG A 8 12.01 17.83 12.21
CA ARG A 8 12.90 17.85 11.04
C ARG A 8 13.60 19.20 10.85
N ALA A 9 12.94 20.30 11.16
CA ALA A 9 13.52 21.64 11.07
C ALA A 9 14.45 21.96 12.26
N GLU A 10 14.16 21.44 13.44
CA GLU A 10 14.98 21.55 14.65
C GLU A 10 16.23 20.68 14.55
N ALA A 11 16.11 19.45 14.07
CA ALA A 11 17.23 18.55 13.86
C ALA A 11 18.15 18.98 12.70
N ARG A 12 17.64 19.76 11.73
CA ARG A 12 18.48 20.49 10.76
C ARG A 12 19.24 21.67 11.37
N ARG A 13 18.79 22.20 12.52
CA ARG A 13 19.34 23.37 13.20
C ARG A 13 20.25 23.03 14.39
N GLY A 14 20.08 21.88 15.04
CA GLY A 14 20.89 21.41 16.17
C GLY A 14 21.70 20.17 15.79
N GLY A 15 23.00 20.15 16.13
CA GLY A 15 23.99 19.16 15.65
C GLY A 15 23.74 17.68 16.00
N ALA A 16 22.68 17.34 16.73
CA ALA A 16 22.15 15.98 16.78
C ALA A 16 21.14 15.83 15.63
N GLY A 17 21.62 15.38 14.48
CA GLY A 17 20.78 15.12 13.32
C GLY A 17 19.65 14.13 13.66
N PRO A 18 18.52 14.18 12.94
CA PRO A 18 17.49 13.17 13.13
C PRO A 18 18.10 11.79 12.84
N CYS A 19 17.70 10.74 13.56
CA CYS A 19 18.12 9.41 13.13
C CYS A 19 17.60 9.23 11.69
N ASP A 20 18.48 8.98 10.72
CA ASP A 20 18.18 8.92 9.27
C ASP A 20 17.31 7.70 8.90
N ARG A 21 16.28 7.44 9.70
CA ARG A 21 15.36 6.33 9.60
C ARG A 21 14.11 6.77 8.87
N SER A 22 13.73 5.95 7.91
CA SER A 22 12.46 6.04 7.21
C SER A 22 11.30 5.61 8.10
N LEU A 23 10.15 6.26 7.93
CA LEU A 23 8.88 5.82 8.50
C LEU A 23 8.11 5.03 7.43
N HIS A 24 7.61 3.86 7.77
CA HIS A 24 6.80 3.02 6.88
C HIS A 24 5.42 2.78 7.51
N LEU A 25 4.42 2.50 6.69
CA LEU A 25 3.05 2.20 7.13
C LEU A 25 2.61 0.88 6.51
N LEU A 26 2.01 0.00 7.31
CA LEU A 26 1.33 -1.20 6.85
C LEU A 26 -0.12 -1.14 7.31
N CYS A 27 -1.04 -1.32 6.37
CA CYS A 27 -2.46 -1.38 6.62
C CYS A 27 -2.98 -2.74 6.15
N HIS A 28 -3.62 -3.48 7.04
CA HIS A 28 -4.21 -4.78 6.76
C HIS A 28 -5.73 -4.69 6.77
N SER A 29 -6.41 -5.33 5.80
CA SER A 29 -7.88 -5.46 5.80
C SER A 29 -8.58 -4.11 5.95
N MET A 30 -9.54 -3.99 6.88
CA MET A 30 -10.23 -2.75 7.25
C MET A 30 -9.30 -1.62 7.75
N GLY A 31 -8.04 -1.92 8.11
CA GLY A 31 -7.05 -0.88 8.37
C GLY A 31 -6.81 0.02 7.15
N ASN A 32 -7.05 -0.48 5.94
CA ASN A 32 -7.00 0.30 4.71
C ASN A 32 -8.19 1.27 4.60
N TYR A 33 -9.36 0.89 5.10
CA TYR A 33 -10.51 1.78 5.23
C TYR A 33 -10.23 2.93 6.22
N VAL A 34 -9.54 2.64 7.32
CA VAL A 34 -9.07 3.69 8.25
C VAL A 34 -8.09 4.64 7.55
N LEU A 35 -7.13 4.10 6.79
CA LEU A 35 -6.19 4.91 6.00
C LEU A 35 -6.91 5.79 4.98
N GLN A 36 -7.93 5.27 4.28
CA GLN A 36 -8.74 6.02 3.33
C GLN A 36 -9.34 7.28 3.97
N HIS A 37 -9.99 7.13 5.13
CA HIS A 37 -10.58 8.27 5.84
C HIS A 37 -9.53 9.18 6.48
N ALA A 38 -8.42 8.63 6.96
CA ALA A 38 -7.30 9.41 7.48
C ALA A 38 -6.67 10.30 6.38
N LEU A 39 -6.59 9.81 5.14
CA LEU A 39 -6.11 10.58 3.99
C LEU A 39 -7.04 11.75 3.66
N ALA A 40 -8.36 11.51 3.67
CA ALA A 40 -9.36 12.56 3.49
C ALA A 40 -9.23 13.64 4.58
N ARG A 41 -9.13 13.23 5.85
CA ARG A 41 -8.90 14.16 6.97
C ARG A 41 -7.58 14.90 6.86
N LEU A 42 -6.50 14.25 6.44
CA LEU A 42 -5.22 14.91 6.24
C LEU A 42 -5.30 16.01 5.19
N ALA A 43 -6.06 15.80 4.11
CA ALA A 43 -6.28 16.79 3.06
C ALA A 43 -7.05 18.02 3.56
N GLU A 44 -8.01 17.86 4.48
CA GLU A 44 -8.74 18.99 5.10
C GLU A 44 -7.82 19.89 5.94
N PHE A 45 -6.77 19.31 6.53
CA PHE A 45 -5.85 20.03 7.41
C PHE A 45 -4.52 20.43 6.75
N ALA A 46 -4.29 20.03 5.50
CA ALA A 46 -3.08 20.38 4.78
C ALA A 46 -3.13 21.85 4.34
N PRO A 47 -2.12 22.68 4.68
CA PRO A 47 -2.12 24.11 4.35
C PRO A 47 -1.86 24.41 2.87
N GLY A 48 -1.53 23.40 2.06
CA GLY A 48 -1.13 23.55 0.65
C GLY A 48 -1.88 22.61 -0.29
N ARG A 49 -1.62 22.76 -1.60
CA ARG A 49 -2.25 21.96 -2.65
C ARG A 49 -1.84 20.48 -2.61
N THR A 50 -0.66 20.18 -2.05
CA THR A 50 -0.10 18.83 -1.94
C THR A 50 0.00 18.38 -0.50
N LEU A 51 -0.14 17.08 -0.27
CA LEU A 51 0.07 16.48 1.05
C LEU A 51 1.57 16.37 1.34
N PRO A 52 1.99 16.52 2.61
CA PRO A 52 3.39 16.32 2.98
C PRO A 52 3.77 14.84 2.81
N ARG A 53 4.99 14.57 2.35
CA ARG A 53 5.55 13.23 2.36
C ARG A 53 5.82 12.77 3.80
N LEU A 54 5.11 11.72 4.22
CA LEU A 54 5.18 11.17 5.57
C LEU A 54 5.93 9.84 5.60
N PHE A 55 5.63 8.96 4.65
CA PHE A 55 6.08 7.59 4.60
C PHE A 55 7.06 7.36 3.45
N ASP A 56 7.97 6.42 3.67
CA ASP A 56 8.83 5.90 2.62
C ASP A 56 8.10 4.76 1.89
N GLN A 57 7.65 3.73 2.62
CA GLN A 57 6.79 2.67 2.05
C GLN A 57 5.43 2.64 2.73
N VAL A 58 4.37 2.45 1.94
CA VAL A 58 3.03 2.11 2.40
C VAL A 58 2.65 0.75 1.82
N PHE A 59 2.25 -0.19 2.68
CA PHE A 59 1.81 -1.53 2.30
C PHE A 59 0.31 -1.67 2.56
N LEU A 60 -0.46 -1.95 1.51
CA LEU A 60 -1.88 -2.30 1.60
C LEU A 60 -1.98 -3.82 1.48
N CYS A 61 -2.16 -4.52 2.60
CA CYS A 61 -2.22 -5.98 2.65
C CYS A 61 -3.67 -6.45 2.78
N ALA A 62 -4.13 -7.30 1.85
CA ALA A 62 -5.52 -7.75 1.77
C ALA A 62 -6.55 -6.59 1.97
N PRO A 63 -6.42 -5.45 1.24
CA PRO A 63 -7.23 -4.27 1.50
C PRO A 63 -8.75 -4.50 1.33
N ASP A 64 -9.50 -4.24 2.40
CA ASP A 64 -10.97 -4.23 2.41
C ASP A 64 -11.49 -2.81 2.08
N VAL A 65 -11.27 -2.41 0.83
CA VAL A 65 -11.75 -1.17 0.20
C VAL A 65 -12.04 -1.45 -1.27
N ASP A 66 -12.81 -0.57 -1.90
CA ASP A 66 -13.18 -0.69 -3.33
C ASP A 66 -11.93 -0.73 -4.22
N ASP A 67 -11.94 -1.56 -5.26
CA ASP A 67 -10.82 -1.80 -6.18
C ASP A 67 -10.39 -0.58 -7.02
N ASP A 68 -11.24 0.43 -7.12
CA ASP A 68 -10.92 1.70 -7.78
C ASP A 68 -10.42 2.80 -6.83
N CYS A 69 -10.33 2.53 -5.52
CA CYS A 69 -10.07 3.59 -4.53
C CYS A 69 -8.75 4.36 -4.76
N LEU A 70 -7.77 3.76 -5.44
CA LEU A 70 -6.46 4.31 -5.74
C LEU A 70 -6.40 5.15 -7.03
N GLU A 71 -7.48 5.20 -7.80
CA GLU A 71 -7.52 5.94 -9.05
C GLU A 71 -7.59 7.47 -8.84
N PRO A 72 -7.23 8.28 -9.86
CA PRO A 72 -7.33 9.74 -9.77
C PRO A 72 -8.73 10.21 -9.38
N GLY A 73 -8.82 11.04 -8.34
CA GLY A 73 -10.09 11.56 -7.81
C GLY A 73 -10.86 10.60 -6.90
N ARG A 74 -10.37 9.38 -6.68
CA ARG A 74 -10.94 8.41 -5.74
C ARG A 74 -10.37 8.59 -4.32
N PRO A 75 -11.01 8.01 -3.28
CA PRO A 75 -10.68 8.31 -1.88
C PRO A 75 -9.21 8.14 -1.49
N MET A 76 -8.49 7.20 -2.11
CA MET A 76 -7.06 6.94 -1.89
C MET A 76 -6.17 7.40 -3.06
N GLY A 77 -6.70 8.09 -4.07
CA GLY A 77 -5.94 8.54 -5.24
C GLY A 77 -4.78 9.49 -4.95
N ARG A 78 -4.79 10.15 -3.78
CA ARG A 78 -3.71 11.03 -3.30
C ARG A 78 -2.69 10.31 -2.41
N LEU A 79 -2.85 9.02 -2.14
CA LEU A 79 -1.90 8.23 -1.34
C LEU A 79 -0.43 8.34 -1.85
N PRO A 80 -0.17 8.39 -3.18
CA PRO A 80 1.19 8.58 -3.71
C PRO A 80 1.86 9.91 -3.31
N GLU A 81 1.11 10.91 -2.84
CA GLU A 81 1.68 12.18 -2.35
C GLU A 81 2.38 12.01 -1.01
N ILE A 82 1.85 11.14 -0.13
CA ILE A 82 2.37 10.96 1.23
C ILE A 82 3.42 9.84 1.34
N ALA A 83 3.64 9.06 0.27
CA ALA A 83 4.52 7.89 0.25
C ALA A 83 5.58 7.94 -0.88
N ARG A 84 6.75 7.28 -0.70
CA ARG A 84 7.73 7.07 -1.80
C ARG A 84 7.33 5.89 -2.67
N GLY A 85 6.94 4.78 -2.05
CA GLY A 85 6.36 3.62 -2.70
C GLY A 85 5.07 3.18 -2.01
N VAL A 86 4.15 2.65 -2.80
CA VAL A 86 2.93 2.00 -2.33
C VAL A 86 2.92 0.59 -2.92
N SER A 87 2.75 -0.45 -2.11
CA SER A 87 2.58 -1.82 -2.59
C SER A 87 1.22 -2.35 -2.15
N VAL A 88 0.44 -2.86 -3.09
CA VAL A 88 -0.84 -3.51 -2.87
C VAL A 88 -0.63 -5.00 -2.99
N TYR A 89 -0.81 -5.74 -1.90
CA TYR A 89 -0.80 -7.20 -1.91
C TYR A 89 -2.24 -7.69 -1.89
N TYR A 90 -2.59 -8.53 -2.87
CA TYR A 90 -3.93 -9.08 -3.03
C TYR A 90 -3.88 -10.58 -3.34
N ASN A 91 -4.99 -11.27 -3.09
CA ASN A 91 -5.12 -12.71 -3.28
C ASN A 91 -6.55 -13.04 -3.71
N ARG A 92 -6.72 -13.61 -4.92
CA ARG A 92 -8.05 -14.04 -5.43
C ARG A 92 -8.61 -15.23 -4.65
N GLY A 93 -7.77 -15.94 -3.90
CA GLY A 93 -8.21 -16.99 -3.01
C GLY A 93 -8.83 -16.48 -1.71
N ASP A 94 -8.72 -15.18 -1.38
CA ASP A 94 -9.12 -14.64 -0.07
C ASP A 94 -10.65 -14.69 0.15
N GLN A 95 -11.11 -15.77 0.79
CA GLN A 95 -12.53 -16.01 1.06
C GLN A 95 -13.13 -15.03 2.08
N ALA A 96 -12.32 -14.43 2.96
CA ALA A 96 -12.83 -13.46 3.93
C ALA A 96 -13.37 -12.21 3.23
N LEU A 97 -12.68 -11.77 2.17
CA LEU A 97 -13.16 -10.70 1.31
C LEU A 97 -14.35 -11.14 0.45
N THR A 98 -14.34 -12.38 -0.07
CA THR A 98 -15.48 -12.93 -0.84
C THR A 98 -16.78 -12.95 -0.04
N ILE A 99 -16.74 -13.31 1.25
CA ILE A 99 -17.94 -13.29 2.11
C ILE A 99 -18.43 -11.85 2.33
N SER A 100 -17.52 -10.88 2.46
CA SER A 100 -17.88 -9.45 2.59
C SER A 100 -18.57 -8.92 1.33
N ASP A 101 -18.18 -9.39 0.14
CA ASP A 101 -18.73 -8.92 -1.13
C ASP A 101 -20.08 -9.56 -1.47
N VAL A 102 -20.16 -10.89 -1.36
CA VAL A 102 -21.38 -11.65 -1.70
C VAL A 102 -22.54 -11.33 -0.75
N THR A 103 -22.27 -11.10 0.53
CA THR A 103 -23.35 -10.83 1.50
C THR A 103 -23.87 -9.39 1.45
N LYS A 104 -23.12 -8.46 0.85
CA LYS A 104 -23.43 -7.02 0.90
C LYS A 104 -23.65 -6.37 -0.47
N GLY A 105 -23.52 -7.11 -1.58
CA GLY A 105 -23.69 -6.56 -2.93
C GLY A 105 -22.68 -5.44 -3.25
N ASN A 106 -21.49 -5.53 -2.66
CA ASN A 106 -20.47 -4.50 -2.77
C ASN A 106 -19.67 -4.63 -4.07
N PRO A 107 -19.09 -3.52 -4.57
CA PRO A 107 -18.08 -3.58 -5.62
C PRO A 107 -16.89 -4.46 -5.21
N ASP A 108 -16.19 -5.00 -6.20
CA ASP A 108 -15.01 -5.85 -6.01
C ASP A 108 -13.98 -5.17 -5.08
N ARG A 109 -13.36 -5.97 -4.20
CA ARG A 109 -12.33 -5.47 -3.28
C ARG A 109 -10.96 -5.46 -3.89
N LEU A 110 -10.23 -4.38 -3.61
CA LEU A 110 -8.83 -4.21 -3.95
C LEU A 110 -7.99 -5.40 -3.46
N GLY A 111 -8.30 -5.96 -2.28
CA GLY A 111 -7.56 -7.08 -1.70
C GLY A 111 -7.84 -8.44 -2.33
N HIS A 112 -8.91 -8.56 -3.12
CA HIS A 112 -9.27 -9.79 -3.79
C HIS A 112 -8.71 -9.81 -5.22
N ASN A 113 -9.02 -8.80 -6.04
CA ASN A 113 -8.68 -8.77 -7.47
C ASN A 113 -7.51 -7.87 -7.85
N GLY A 114 -6.99 -7.07 -6.92
CA GLY A 114 -6.18 -5.91 -7.26
C GLY A 114 -7.05 -4.77 -7.76
N ALA A 115 -6.45 -3.74 -8.36
CA ALA A 115 -7.18 -2.58 -8.83
C ALA A 115 -7.90 -2.87 -10.16
N ALA A 116 -9.12 -2.36 -10.31
CA ALA A 116 -9.92 -2.52 -11.54
C ALA A 116 -9.17 -2.08 -12.80
N ARG A 117 -8.42 -0.96 -12.70
CA ARG A 117 -7.72 -0.34 -13.83
C ARG A 117 -6.26 -0.01 -13.49
N PRO A 118 -5.36 -1.02 -13.48
CA PRO A 118 -3.95 -0.84 -13.12
C PRO A 118 -3.24 0.27 -13.91
N SER A 119 -3.56 0.43 -15.20
CA SER A 119 -2.95 1.42 -16.08
C SER A 119 -3.28 2.88 -15.71
N LEU A 120 -4.30 3.14 -14.89
CA LEU A 120 -4.65 4.49 -14.41
C LEU A 120 -3.89 4.88 -13.13
N LEU A 121 -3.23 3.93 -12.48
CA LEU A 121 -2.59 4.17 -11.19
C LEU A 121 -1.28 4.94 -11.35
N HIS A 122 -0.94 5.72 -10.33
CA HIS A 122 0.34 6.42 -10.27
C HIS A 122 1.50 5.40 -10.25
N ALA A 123 2.59 5.67 -10.97
CA ALA A 123 3.79 4.80 -11.06
C ALA A 123 4.46 4.41 -9.72
N LYS A 124 4.10 5.04 -8.59
CA LYS A 124 4.57 4.67 -7.26
C LYS A 124 3.82 3.49 -6.67
N ILE A 125 2.67 3.13 -7.25
CA ILE A 125 1.81 2.05 -6.82
C ILE A 125 2.22 0.79 -7.58
N GLN A 126 2.67 -0.22 -6.84
CA GLN A 126 2.93 -1.56 -7.35
C GLN A 126 1.84 -2.49 -6.85
N GLN A 127 1.30 -3.34 -7.72
CA GLN A 127 0.32 -4.35 -7.37
C GLN A 127 0.98 -5.73 -7.42
N VAL A 128 0.84 -6.51 -6.36
CA VAL A 128 1.51 -7.80 -6.18
C VAL A 128 0.46 -8.87 -5.92
N ASP A 129 0.22 -9.67 -6.96
CA ASP A 129 -0.64 -10.84 -6.93
C ASP A 129 0.02 -11.96 -6.14
N CYS A 130 -0.53 -12.25 -4.96
CA CYS A 130 -0.05 -13.31 -4.08
C CYS A 130 -0.78 -14.63 -4.32
N THR A 131 -1.76 -14.68 -5.21
CA THR A 131 -2.62 -15.87 -5.42
C THR A 131 -1.83 -17.17 -5.62
N PRO A 132 -0.72 -17.21 -6.39
CA PRO A 132 -0.01 -18.48 -6.63
C PRO A 132 0.70 -19.06 -5.41
N VAL A 133 0.98 -18.25 -4.40
CA VAL A 133 1.81 -18.65 -3.24
C VAL A 133 1.01 -18.73 -1.93
N VAL A 134 -0.26 -18.36 -1.96
CA VAL A 134 -1.17 -18.38 -0.80
C VAL A 134 -2.11 -19.56 -0.94
N HIS A 135 -2.08 -20.46 0.03
CA HIS A 135 -2.91 -21.66 0.06
C HIS A 135 -3.49 -21.89 1.46
N GLY A 136 -4.74 -22.35 1.54
CA GLY A 136 -5.40 -22.76 2.79
C GLY A 136 -5.87 -21.60 3.69
N LEU A 137 -6.19 -21.91 4.95
CA LEU A 137 -6.85 -21.01 5.92
C LEU A 137 -6.08 -19.71 6.29
N VAL A 138 -4.90 -19.45 5.72
CA VAL A 138 -4.09 -18.23 5.96
C VAL A 138 -4.41 -17.12 4.94
N GLU A 139 -5.41 -17.34 4.10
CA GLU A 139 -5.84 -16.54 2.95
C GLU A 139 -6.03 -15.03 3.17
N HIS A 140 -6.25 -14.58 4.41
CA HIS A 140 -6.44 -13.16 4.74
C HIS A 140 -5.26 -12.53 5.52
N SER A 141 -4.35 -13.34 6.05
CA SER A 141 -3.18 -12.90 6.84
C SER A 141 -1.84 -13.35 6.26
N TYR A 142 -1.83 -13.70 4.96
CA TYR A 142 -0.68 -14.26 4.26
C TYR A 142 0.57 -13.38 4.29
N TYR A 143 0.41 -12.06 4.45
CA TYR A 143 1.52 -11.11 4.52
C TYR A 143 2.45 -11.29 5.74
N LEU A 144 2.01 -12.04 6.75
CA LEU A 144 2.78 -12.28 7.97
C LEU A 144 3.88 -13.34 7.81
N SER A 145 3.89 -14.13 6.74
CA SER A 145 4.86 -15.22 6.56
C SER A 145 5.20 -15.52 5.11
N GLY A 146 6.20 -16.38 4.90
CA GLY A 146 6.58 -16.88 3.58
C GLY A 146 7.07 -15.80 2.62
N LEU A 147 6.87 -16.05 1.32
CA LEU A 147 7.37 -15.21 0.24
C LEU A 147 6.81 -13.77 0.28
N VAL A 148 5.57 -13.59 0.73
CA VAL A 148 4.96 -12.26 0.82
C VAL A 148 5.65 -11.41 1.89
N ASN A 149 5.97 -12.01 3.04
CA ASN A 149 6.72 -11.30 4.09
C ASN A 149 8.15 -10.97 3.64
N GLU A 150 8.81 -11.90 2.96
CA GLU A 150 10.15 -11.70 2.40
C GLU A 150 10.17 -10.54 1.38
N ASP A 151 9.22 -10.51 0.46
CA ASP A 151 9.08 -9.45 -0.55
C ASP A 151 8.78 -8.08 0.09
N LEU A 152 8.00 -8.03 1.17
CA LEU A 152 7.79 -6.82 1.96
C LEU A 152 9.09 -6.32 2.60
N ARG A 153 9.89 -7.24 3.18
CA ARG A 153 11.20 -6.91 3.77
C ARG A 153 12.18 -6.37 2.72
N MET A 154 12.12 -6.86 1.48
CA MET A 154 12.92 -6.30 0.38
C MET A 154 12.54 -4.84 0.09
N SER A 155 11.26 -4.47 0.19
CA SER A 155 10.83 -3.06 0.07
C SER A 155 11.30 -2.18 1.22
N LEU A 156 11.37 -2.73 2.44
CA LEU A 156 11.97 -2.04 3.59
C LEU A 156 13.49 -1.86 3.44
N ALA A 157 14.15 -2.78 2.74
CA ALA A 157 15.56 -2.69 2.36
C ALA A 157 15.80 -1.81 1.12
N ALA A 158 14.76 -1.13 0.62
CA ALA A 158 14.81 -0.24 -0.54
C ALA A 158 15.23 -0.91 -1.86
N LEU A 159 14.98 -2.21 -2.02
CA LEU A 159 15.10 -2.87 -3.32
C LEU A 159 13.98 -2.40 -4.24
N GLU A 160 14.33 -2.11 -5.50
CA GLU A 160 13.39 -1.70 -6.53
C GLU A 160 12.41 -2.82 -6.88
N ALA A 161 11.28 -2.47 -7.51
CA ALA A 161 10.19 -3.43 -7.76
C ALA A 161 10.59 -4.58 -8.70
N ASP A 162 11.56 -4.35 -9.58
CA ASP A 162 12.08 -5.28 -10.58
C ASP A 162 13.48 -5.83 -10.24
N ASP A 163 13.92 -5.65 -8.99
CA ASP A 163 15.18 -6.20 -8.50
C ASP A 163 15.21 -7.73 -8.67
N PRO A 164 16.29 -8.31 -9.24
CA PRO A 164 16.37 -9.74 -9.54
C PRO A 164 16.35 -10.64 -8.29
N HIS A 165 16.59 -10.10 -7.09
CA HIS A 165 16.44 -10.85 -5.85
C HIS A 165 14.98 -11.05 -5.43
N ARG A 166 14.05 -10.25 -5.98
CA ARG A 166 12.62 -10.42 -5.73
C ARG A 166 12.10 -11.58 -6.53
N ARG A 167 11.26 -12.41 -5.90
CA ARG A 167 10.55 -13.47 -6.58
C ARG A 167 9.25 -12.99 -7.23
N ARG A 168 9.40 -12.03 -8.15
CA ARG A 168 8.28 -11.40 -8.84
C ARG A 168 8.40 -11.63 -10.34
N ARG A 169 7.31 -12.06 -10.95
CA ARG A 169 7.12 -12.02 -12.40
C ARG A 169 6.34 -10.78 -12.78
N ARG A 170 6.81 -10.04 -13.78
CA ARG A 170 6.10 -8.87 -14.29
C ARG A 170 4.80 -9.30 -14.98
N GLY A 171 3.70 -8.63 -14.66
CA GLY A 171 2.41 -8.81 -15.33
C GLY A 171 2.35 -8.12 -16.68
N SER A 172 1.26 -8.35 -17.42
CA SER A 172 1.01 -7.71 -18.73
C SER A 172 0.62 -6.24 -18.64
N LEU A 173 0.20 -5.78 -17.46
CA LEU A 173 -0.19 -4.39 -17.19
C LEU A 173 0.94 -3.64 -16.46
N PRO A 174 0.99 -2.30 -16.57
CA PRO A 174 1.99 -1.52 -15.84
C PRO A 174 1.92 -1.74 -14.33
N HIS A 175 3.09 -1.87 -13.71
CA HIS A 175 3.24 -1.96 -12.25
C HIS A 175 2.47 -3.12 -11.59
N THR A 176 2.15 -4.17 -12.35
CA THR A 176 1.60 -5.41 -11.82
C THR A 176 2.66 -6.50 -11.78
N TRP A 177 2.61 -7.29 -10.72
CA TRP A 177 3.55 -8.33 -10.41
C TRP A 177 2.82 -9.55 -9.89
N THR A 178 3.37 -10.74 -10.14
CA THR A 178 2.90 -11.99 -9.55
C THR A 178 4.04 -12.58 -8.74
N LEU A 179 3.76 -12.97 -7.49
CA LEU A 179 4.75 -13.64 -6.65
C LEU A 179 4.82 -15.13 -7.01
N GLU A 180 6.03 -15.69 -7.15
CA GLU A 180 6.28 -17.09 -7.53
C GLU A 180 7.52 -17.72 -6.88
#